data_AF-A0A9C9Y4U3-F1
#
_entry.id   AF-A0A9C9Y4U3-F1
#
_cell.length_a   1.000
_cell.length_b   1.000
_cell.length_c   1.000
_cell.angle_alpha   90.00
_cell.angle_beta   90.00
_cell.angle_gamma   90.00
#
_symmetry.space_group_name_H-M   'P 1'
#
loop_
_entity.id
_entity.type
_entity.pdbx_description
1 polymer ?
#
loop_
_entity_poly.entity_id
_entity_poly.type
_entity_poly.pdbx_seq_one_letter_code
_entity_poly.pdbx_strand_id
1 'polypeptide(L)'
;MRMQIQNNGLEILKQLEWIKTIVRAFLMKTKMKANIKGYLLDTNNCIYYLNALKKQEEKQSSQEKKVLEIINYIKNNTTLYMSEATLGELIFGAENSQRKEYNLEQIKIFKQAILPLSVDQEFWAIFGKIKAIQRKIGKPISDMDMLIAATAKRYDLVLATNDSDLDNLDYQSEIEIDRENWAK
;
A
#
# COMPACT_ATOMS: atom_id res chain seq x y z
N MET A 1 24.73 52.85 2.09
CA MET A 1 23.86 52.09 1.15
C MET A 1 24.50 50.74 0.88
N ARG A 2 24.29 49.75 1.75
CA ARG A 2 24.83 48.38 1.61
C ARG A 2 23.71 47.36 1.81
N MET A 3 23.52 46.55 0.76
CA MET A 3 23.15 45.13 0.75
C MET A 3 21.81 44.69 1.36
N GLN A 4 20.77 44.69 0.52
CA GLN A 4 19.60 43.81 0.63
C GLN A 4 19.74 42.50 -0.20
N ILE A 5 20.96 42.08 -0.54
CA ILE A 5 21.19 41.03 -1.56
C ILE A 5 21.30 39.61 -0.99
N GLN A 6 21.38 39.41 0.34
CA GLN A 6 21.63 38.07 0.90
C GLN A 6 20.38 37.18 1.11
N ASN A 7 19.15 37.71 1.09
CA ASN A 7 17.95 36.89 1.32
C ASN A 7 17.39 36.22 0.05
N ASN A 8 17.55 36.82 -1.13
CA ASN A 8 16.96 36.30 -2.36
C ASN A 8 17.56 34.96 -2.80
N GLY A 9 18.84 34.71 -2.52
CA GLY A 9 19.51 33.47 -2.92
C GLY A 9 18.97 32.23 -2.19
N LEU A 10 18.71 32.35 -0.89
CA LEU A 10 18.16 31.24 -0.10
C LEU A 10 16.71 30.92 -0.48
N GLU A 11 15.95 31.95 -0.84
CA GLU A 11 14.55 31.83 -1.23
C GLU A 11 14.40 31.18 -2.62
N ILE A 12 15.26 31.55 -3.57
CA ILE A 12 15.36 30.90 -4.88
C ILE A 12 15.77 29.42 -4.74
N LEU A 13 16.72 29.10 -3.86
CA LEU A 13 17.13 27.70 -3.63
C LEU A 13 16.00 26.84 -3.05
N LYS A 14 15.22 27.38 -2.11
CA LYS A 14 14.02 26.69 -1.58
C LYS A 14 12.97 26.47 -2.67
N GLN A 15 12.77 27.48 -3.52
CA GLN A 15 11.83 27.40 -4.63
C GLN A 15 12.27 26.35 -5.67
N LEU A 16 13.57 26.26 -5.96
CA LEU A 16 14.14 25.25 -6.86
C LEU A 16 14.04 23.84 -6.30
N GLU A 17 14.28 23.63 -4.99
CA GLU A 17 14.08 22.32 -4.36
C GLU A 17 12.61 21.90 -4.33
N TRP A 18 11.70 22.84 -4.08
CA TRP A 18 10.26 22.58 -4.16
C TRP A 18 9.83 22.22 -5.59
N ILE A 19 10.32 22.93 -6.61
CA ILE A 19 10.06 22.62 -8.03
C ILE A 19 10.61 21.24 -8.39
N LYS A 20 11.84 20.89 -7.97
CA LYS A 20 12.40 19.54 -8.20
C LYS A 20 11.53 18.46 -7.57
N THR A 21 11.03 18.69 -6.36
CA THR A 21 10.13 17.77 -5.66
C THR A 21 8.83 17.57 -6.45
N ILE A 22 8.22 18.65 -6.95
CA ILE A 22 6.99 18.59 -7.75
C ILE A 22 7.22 17.91 -9.10
N VAL A 23 8.30 18.27 -9.80
CA VAL A 23 8.64 17.67 -11.10
C VAL A 23 8.94 16.19 -10.91
N ARG A 24 9.64 15.80 -9.85
CA ARG A 24 9.90 14.38 -9.51
C ARG A 24 8.61 13.64 -9.21
N ALA A 25 7.73 14.19 -8.38
CA ALA A 25 6.42 13.62 -8.09
C ALA A 25 5.54 13.50 -9.34
N PHE A 26 5.53 14.51 -10.22
CA PHE A 26 4.79 14.49 -11.48
C PHE A 26 5.35 13.47 -12.47
N LEU A 27 6.68 13.39 -12.61
CA LEU A 27 7.36 12.40 -13.46
C LEU A 27 7.18 10.97 -12.93
N MET A 28 7.16 10.77 -11.61
CA MET A 28 6.82 9.47 -10.99
C MET A 28 5.36 9.12 -11.25
N LYS A 29 4.41 10.05 -11.05
CA LYS A 29 2.98 9.83 -11.29
C LYS A 29 2.65 9.52 -12.76
N THR A 30 3.37 10.14 -13.70
CA THR A 30 3.21 9.90 -15.15
C THR A 30 3.90 8.61 -15.60
N LYS A 31 5.07 8.25 -15.05
CA LYS A 31 5.69 6.93 -15.28
C LYS A 31 4.88 5.78 -14.68
N MET A 32 4.30 5.97 -13.50
CA MET A 32 3.46 4.97 -12.83
C MET A 32 2.28 4.56 -13.70
N LYS A 33 1.49 5.51 -14.22
CA LYS A 33 0.32 5.19 -15.05
C LYS A 33 0.64 4.39 -16.32
N ALA A 34 1.89 4.45 -16.81
CA ALA A 34 2.30 3.78 -18.03
C ALA A 34 3.00 2.42 -17.79
N ASN A 35 3.28 2.03 -16.53
CA ASN A 35 4.09 0.84 -16.24
C ASN A 35 3.85 0.26 -14.83
N ILE A 36 2.60 0.17 -14.37
CA ILE A 36 2.28 -0.47 -13.08
C ILE A 36 2.64 -1.96 -13.18
N LYS A 37 3.69 -2.39 -12.47
CA LYS A 37 4.15 -3.79 -12.42
C LYS A 37 3.13 -4.71 -11.72
N GLY A 38 2.32 -4.16 -10.82
CA GLY A 38 1.31 -4.89 -10.06
C GLY A 38 0.74 -4.06 -8.92
N TYR A 39 -0.31 -4.57 -8.28
CA TYR A 39 -0.83 -4.04 -7.04
C TYR A 39 -0.57 -5.00 -5.88
N LEU A 40 -0.22 -4.46 -4.72
CA LEU A 40 -0.29 -5.17 -3.44
C LEU A 40 -1.59 -4.77 -2.76
N LEU A 41 -2.47 -5.73 -2.46
CA LEU A 41 -3.67 -5.47 -1.68
C LEU A 41 -3.33 -5.50 -0.19
N ASP A 42 -3.78 -4.48 0.54
CA ASP A 42 -3.81 -4.55 2.00
C ASP A 42 -4.82 -5.61 2.50
N THR A 43 -4.84 -5.81 3.81
CA THR A 43 -5.69 -6.83 4.44
C THR A 43 -7.18 -6.52 4.28
N ASN A 44 -7.58 -5.25 4.38
CA ASN A 44 -8.97 -4.84 4.22
C ASN A 44 -9.47 -5.10 2.79
N ASN A 45 -8.70 -4.73 1.76
CA ASN A 45 -9.04 -4.97 0.37
C ASN A 45 -9.07 -6.47 0.05
N CYS A 46 -8.17 -7.28 0.63
CA CYS A 46 -8.26 -8.74 0.54
C CYS A 46 -9.57 -9.28 1.14
N ILE A 47 -9.96 -8.80 2.33
CA ILE A 47 -11.21 -9.21 2.99
C ILE A 47 -12.42 -8.80 2.14
N TYR A 48 -12.47 -7.56 1.65
CA TYR A 48 -13.56 -7.08 0.80
C TYR A 48 -13.70 -7.91 -0.45
N TYR A 49 -12.60 -8.19 -1.15
CA TYR A 49 -12.63 -9.00 -2.35
C TYR A 49 -13.08 -10.44 -2.05
N LEU A 50 -12.51 -11.07 -1.02
CA LEU A 50 -12.86 -12.43 -0.62
C LEU A 50 -14.33 -12.55 -0.21
N ASN A 51 -14.88 -11.55 0.47
CA ASN A 51 -16.30 -11.53 0.82
C ASN A 51 -17.20 -11.30 -0.39
N ALA A 52 -16.82 -10.39 -1.29
CA ALA A 52 -17.56 -10.12 -2.52
C ALA A 52 -17.72 -11.40 -3.36
N LEU A 53 -16.66 -12.21 -3.48
CA LEU A 53 -16.67 -13.48 -4.20
C LEU A 53 -17.62 -14.54 -3.60
N LYS A 54 -17.93 -14.44 -2.31
CA LYS A 54 -18.78 -15.41 -1.57
C LYS A 54 -20.25 -14.99 -1.51
N LYS A 55 -20.54 -13.71 -1.77
CA LYS A 55 -21.86 -13.11 -1.59
C LYS A 55 -22.52 -12.83 -2.93
N GLN A 56 -23.84 -12.94 -2.95
CA GLN A 56 -24.65 -12.39 -4.04
C GLN A 56 -24.53 -10.86 -4.06
N GLU A 57 -24.60 -10.26 -5.24
CA GLU A 57 -24.34 -8.83 -5.46
C GLU A 57 -25.21 -7.91 -4.59
N GLU A 58 -26.47 -8.28 -4.36
CA GLU A 58 -27.39 -7.52 -3.53
C GLU A 58 -27.02 -7.51 -2.04
N LYS A 59 -26.16 -8.44 -1.59
CA LYS A 59 -25.68 -8.56 -0.20
C LYS A 59 -24.26 -7.99 0.01
N GLN A 60 -23.62 -7.52 -1.05
CA GLN A 60 -22.28 -6.95 -0.97
C GLN A 60 -22.33 -5.53 -0.38
N SER A 61 -21.39 -5.20 0.49
CA SER A 61 -21.21 -3.83 0.97
C SER A 61 -20.75 -2.90 -0.17
N SER A 62 -20.83 -1.59 0.03
CA SER A 62 -20.32 -0.61 -0.96
C SER A 62 -18.82 -0.81 -1.22
N GLN A 63 -18.03 -1.09 -0.20
CA GLN A 63 -16.59 -1.37 -0.32
C GLN A 63 -16.32 -2.65 -1.12
N GLU A 64 -17.08 -3.72 -0.82
CA GLU A 64 -16.97 -5.01 -1.51
C GLU A 64 -17.24 -4.86 -3.02
N LYS A 65 -18.30 -4.12 -3.38
CA LYS A 65 -18.64 -3.82 -4.78
C LYS A 65 -17.54 -3.04 -5.49
N LYS A 66 -17.05 -1.97 -4.85
CA LYS A 66 -16.05 -1.08 -5.44
C LYS A 66 -14.72 -1.78 -5.68
N VAL A 67 -14.23 -2.55 -4.70
CA VAL A 67 -13.01 -3.35 -4.84
C VAL A 67 -13.17 -4.38 -5.96
N LEU A 68 -14.31 -5.08 -6.01
CA LEU A 68 -14.59 -6.06 -7.06
C LEU A 68 -14.62 -5.43 -8.46
N GLU A 69 -15.23 -4.25 -8.60
CA GLU A 69 -15.28 -3.49 -9.85
C GLU A 69 -13.88 -3.10 -10.34
N ILE A 70 -13.06 -2.52 -9.46
CA ILE A 70 -11.67 -2.15 -9.78
C ILE A 70 -10.87 -3.38 -10.22
N ILE A 71 -10.94 -4.46 -9.46
CA ILE A 71 -10.24 -5.71 -9.81
C ILE A 71 -10.70 -6.24 -11.17
N ASN A 72 -12.01 -6.25 -11.45
CA ASN A 72 -12.52 -6.69 -12.74
C ASN A 72 -12.03 -5.82 -13.91
N TYR A 73 -11.84 -4.52 -13.68
CA TYR A 73 -11.32 -3.59 -14.67
C TYR A 73 -9.83 -3.82 -14.96
N ILE A 74 -9.00 -4.10 -13.93
CA ILE A 74 -7.54 -4.19 -14.09
C ILE A 74 -6.99 -5.60 -14.29
N LYS A 75 -7.73 -6.66 -13.95
CA LYS A 75 -7.23 -8.06 -13.91
C LYS A 75 -6.60 -8.58 -15.20
N ASN A 76 -6.94 -7.99 -16.35
CA ASN A 76 -6.39 -8.41 -17.64
C ASN A 76 -5.04 -7.73 -17.97
N ASN A 77 -4.67 -6.66 -17.26
CA ASN A 77 -3.50 -5.84 -17.56
C ASN A 77 -2.52 -5.73 -16.38
N THR A 78 -2.93 -6.16 -15.19
CA THR A 78 -2.13 -6.02 -13.97
C THR A 78 -2.26 -7.25 -13.09
N THR A 79 -1.17 -7.62 -12.42
CA THR A 79 -1.16 -8.71 -11.44
C THR A 79 -1.44 -8.19 -10.03
N LEU A 80 -2.18 -8.98 -9.26
CA LEU A 80 -2.51 -8.68 -7.87
C LEU A 80 -1.73 -9.60 -6.93
N TYR A 81 -1.22 -9.01 -5.86
CA TYR A 81 -0.43 -9.69 -4.83
C TYR A 81 -0.96 -9.34 -3.44
N MET A 82 -0.56 -10.13 -2.45
CA MET A 82 -0.69 -9.80 -1.04
C MET A 82 0.66 -9.98 -0.33
N SER A 83 0.78 -9.47 0.89
CA SER A 83 1.95 -9.74 1.73
C SER A 83 1.76 -11.03 2.54
N GLU A 84 2.85 -11.63 3.02
CA GLU A 84 2.75 -12.71 4.03
C GLU A 84 2.09 -12.23 5.33
N ALA A 85 2.26 -10.94 5.69
CA ALA A 85 1.57 -10.35 6.84
C ALA A 85 0.04 -10.38 6.65
N THR A 86 -0.44 -9.96 5.48
CA THR A 86 -1.86 -10.02 5.11
C THR A 86 -2.38 -11.46 5.12
N LEU A 87 -1.62 -12.42 4.58
CA LEU A 87 -2.01 -13.83 4.67
C LEU A 87 -2.14 -14.29 6.13
N GLY A 88 -1.21 -13.89 7.00
CA GLY A 88 -1.26 -14.16 8.44
C GLY A 88 -2.53 -13.60 9.09
N GLU A 89 -2.91 -12.37 8.77
CA GLU A 89 -4.15 -11.76 9.30
C GLU A 89 -5.41 -12.47 8.81
N LEU A 90 -5.44 -12.87 7.52
CA LEU A 90 -6.56 -13.65 6.98
C LEU A 90 -6.70 -15.00 7.71
N ILE A 91 -5.58 -15.71 7.92
CA ILE A 91 -5.57 -16.99 8.64
C ILE A 91 -6.03 -16.80 10.08
N PHE A 92 -5.50 -15.79 10.78
CA PHE A 92 -5.95 -15.43 12.12
C PHE A 92 -7.46 -15.15 12.16
N GLY A 93 -7.97 -14.37 11.22
CA GLY A 93 -9.40 -14.07 11.11
C GLY A 93 -10.26 -15.32 10.89
N ALA A 94 -9.76 -16.29 10.11
CA ALA A 94 -10.43 -17.57 9.92
C ALA A 94 -10.41 -18.43 11.20
N GLU A 95 -9.26 -18.55 11.85
CA GLU A 95 -9.09 -19.27 13.12
C GLU A 95 -10.01 -18.74 14.23
N ASN A 96 -10.19 -17.42 14.28
CA ASN A 96 -11.04 -16.75 15.27
C ASN A 96 -12.53 -16.71 14.87
N SER A 97 -12.93 -17.31 13.73
CA SER A 97 -14.30 -17.25 13.24
C SER A 97 -15.14 -18.46 13.67
N GLN A 98 -16.47 -18.29 13.70
CA GLN A 98 -17.40 -19.41 13.93
C GLN A 98 -17.39 -20.46 12.78
N ARG A 99 -16.87 -20.10 11.61
CA ARG A 99 -16.82 -20.96 10.41
C ARG A 99 -15.36 -21.24 10.02
N LYS A 100 -14.54 -21.64 10.99
CA LYS A 100 -13.09 -21.84 10.85
C LYS A 100 -12.70 -22.68 9.63
N GLU A 101 -13.15 -23.93 9.54
CA GLU A 101 -12.72 -24.86 8.49
C GLU A 101 -13.09 -24.36 7.10
N TYR A 102 -14.30 -23.82 6.97
CA TYR A 102 -14.77 -23.20 5.74
C TYR A 102 -13.88 -22.02 5.35
N ASN A 103 -13.61 -21.09 6.26
CA ASN A 103 -12.82 -19.90 5.97
C ASN A 103 -11.36 -20.22 5.63
N LEU A 104 -10.75 -21.21 6.30
CA LEU A 104 -9.41 -21.69 5.97
C LEU A 104 -9.32 -22.27 4.56
N GLU A 105 -10.30 -23.07 4.13
CA GLU A 105 -10.30 -23.61 2.77
C GLU A 105 -10.48 -22.49 1.73
N GLN A 106 -11.32 -21.49 2.03
CA GLN A 106 -11.47 -20.32 1.15
C GLN A 106 -10.15 -19.54 1.02
N ILE A 107 -9.39 -19.36 2.09
CA ILE A 107 -8.09 -18.68 2.06
C ILE A 107 -7.07 -19.51 1.26
N LYS A 108 -7.09 -20.84 1.39
CA LYS A 108 -6.20 -21.74 0.64
C LYS A 108 -6.41 -21.65 -0.87
N ILE A 109 -7.66 -21.46 -1.31
CA ILE A 109 -7.98 -21.20 -2.73
C ILE A 109 -7.57 -19.77 -3.09
N PHE A 110 -7.91 -18.79 -2.25
CA PHE A 110 -7.65 -17.38 -2.50
C PHE A 110 -6.17 -17.07 -2.72
N LYS A 111 -5.27 -17.66 -1.92
CA LYS A 111 -3.82 -17.48 -2.06
C LYS A 111 -3.22 -18.05 -3.35
N GLN A 112 -3.99 -18.78 -4.15
CA GLN A 112 -3.58 -19.23 -5.49
C GLN A 112 -3.88 -18.16 -6.55
N ALA A 113 -4.88 -17.31 -6.30
CA ALA A 113 -5.28 -16.23 -7.19
C ALA A 113 -4.54 -14.92 -6.89
N ILE A 114 -4.31 -14.62 -5.61
CA ILE A 114 -3.54 -13.46 -5.15
C ILE A 114 -2.36 -13.99 -4.35
N LEU A 115 -1.17 -14.00 -4.96
CA LEU A 115 -0.02 -14.66 -4.37
C LEU A 115 0.55 -13.84 -3.20
N PRO A 116 0.84 -14.46 -2.04
CA PRO A 116 1.64 -13.85 -1.00
C PRO A 116 3.09 -13.74 -1.46
N LEU A 117 3.68 -12.56 -1.29
CA LEU A 117 5.09 -12.31 -1.64
C LEU A 117 6.02 -12.61 -0.46
N SER A 118 7.08 -13.37 -0.73
CA SER A 118 8.06 -13.81 0.27
C SER A 118 8.87 -12.64 0.83
N VAL A 119 9.36 -12.80 2.06
CA VAL A 119 10.29 -11.85 2.69
C VAL A 119 11.75 -12.28 2.51
N ASP A 120 12.64 -11.31 2.36
CA ASP A 120 14.09 -11.51 2.25
C ASP A 120 14.88 -10.46 3.06
N GLN A 121 16.20 -10.47 2.94
CA GLN A 121 17.06 -9.54 3.69
C GLN A 121 16.78 -8.06 3.32
N GLU A 122 16.49 -7.77 2.05
CA GLU A 122 16.19 -6.42 1.58
C GLU A 122 14.84 -5.94 2.14
N PHE A 123 13.83 -6.82 2.18
CA PHE A 123 12.56 -6.55 2.86
C PHE A 123 12.78 -6.12 4.33
N TRP A 124 13.59 -6.87 5.09
CA TRP A 124 13.85 -6.55 6.50
C TRP A 124 14.62 -5.25 6.68
N ALA A 125 15.51 -4.90 5.75
CA ALA A 125 16.19 -3.61 5.75
C ALA A 125 15.21 -2.45 5.54
N ILE A 126 14.26 -2.60 4.61
CA ILE A 126 13.19 -1.63 4.36
C ILE A 126 12.30 -1.48 5.60
N PHE A 127 11.81 -2.60 6.15
CA PHE A 127 10.99 -2.60 7.37
C PHE A 127 11.70 -1.92 8.55
N GLY A 128 12.97 -2.23 8.79
CA GLY A 128 13.77 -1.61 9.85
C GLY A 128 13.88 -0.09 9.69
N LYS A 129 14.06 0.38 8.44
CA LYS A 129 14.09 1.82 8.12
C LYS A 129 12.73 2.47 8.38
N ILE A 130 11.62 1.87 7.92
CA ILE A 130 10.25 2.35 8.17
C ILE A 130 10.00 2.47 9.69
N LYS A 131 10.27 1.40 10.44
CA LYS A 131 10.01 1.34 11.89
C LYS A 131 10.84 2.36 12.68
N ALA A 132 12.11 2.53 12.33
CA ALA A 132 12.97 3.54 12.95
C ALA A 132 12.48 4.96 12.69
N ILE A 133 12.00 5.24 11.47
CA ILE A 133 11.45 6.54 11.11
C ILE A 133 10.16 6.80 11.89
N GLN A 134 9.18 5.89 11.83
CA GLN A 134 7.90 6.07 12.53
C GLN A 134 8.06 6.25 14.05
N ARG A 135 9.02 5.55 14.67
CA ARG A 135 9.38 5.78 16.08
C ARG A 135 9.90 7.19 16.36
N LYS A 136 10.74 7.75 15.47
CA LYS A 136 11.26 9.11 15.62
C LYS A 136 10.17 10.17 15.46
N ILE A 137 9.19 9.91 14.60
CA ILE A 137 8.06 10.81 14.32
C ILE A 137 7.05 10.82 15.48
N GLY A 138 7.03 9.76 16.29
CA GLY A 138 6.06 9.61 17.38
C GLY A 138 4.65 9.26 16.89
N LYS A 139 4.51 8.84 15.62
CA LYS A 139 3.26 8.35 15.02
C LYS A 139 3.44 6.89 14.59
N PRO A 140 3.51 5.94 15.53
CA PRO A 140 3.66 4.54 15.17
C PRO A 140 2.40 4.03 14.46
N ILE A 141 2.56 3.56 13.23
CA ILE A 141 1.57 2.69 12.58
C ILE A 141 1.72 1.27 13.11
N SER A 142 0.76 0.39 12.86
CA SER A 142 0.86 -1.00 13.33
C SER A 142 2.05 -1.73 12.68
N ASP A 143 2.61 -2.72 13.38
CA ASP A 143 3.71 -3.53 12.81
C ASP A 143 3.23 -4.29 11.55
N MET A 144 1.97 -4.70 11.47
CA MET A 144 1.42 -5.37 10.29
C MET A 144 1.36 -4.43 9.09
N ASP A 145 0.91 -3.19 9.29
CA ASP A 145 0.87 -2.18 8.22
C ASP A 145 2.29 -1.81 7.75
N MET A 146 3.26 -1.76 8.66
CA MET A 146 4.67 -1.59 8.28
C MET A 146 5.18 -2.74 7.41
N LEU A 147 4.80 -3.98 7.71
CA LEU A 147 5.20 -5.16 6.92
C LEU A 147 4.54 -5.14 5.54
N ILE A 148 3.26 -4.75 5.45
CA ILE A 148 2.55 -4.57 4.17
C ILE A 148 3.24 -3.48 3.34
N ALA A 149 3.51 -2.31 3.93
CA ALA A 149 4.21 -1.21 3.30
C ALA A 149 5.62 -1.59 2.81
N ALA A 150 6.38 -2.30 3.65
CA ALA A 150 7.70 -2.81 3.28
C ALA A 150 7.63 -3.79 2.10
N THR A 151 6.59 -4.62 2.02
CA THR A 151 6.36 -5.54 0.90
C THR A 151 6.13 -4.76 -0.40
N ALA A 152 5.22 -3.78 -0.37
CA ALA A 152 4.93 -2.96 -1.56
C ALA A 152 6.19 -2.28 -2.07
N LYS A 153 7.00 -1.73 -1.16
CA LYS A 153 8.26 -1.09 -1.51
C LYS A 153 9.29 -2.06 -2.08
N ARG A 154 9.49 -3.22 -1.43
CA ARG A 154 10.47 -4.24 -1.83
C ARG A 154 10.24 -4.72 -3.26
N TYR A 155 8.98 -4.82 -3.67
CA TYR A 155 8.57 -5.36 -4.96
C TYR A 155 8.18 -4.29 -5.99
N ASP A 156 8.33 -3.00 -5.66
CA ASP A 156 8.01 -1.88 -6.57
C ASP A 156 6.54 -1.95 -7.05
N LEU A 157 5.62 -2.17 -6.10
CA LEU A 157 4.18 -2.32 -6.33
C LEU A 157 3.41 -1.13 -5.78
N VAL A 158 2.26 -0.83 -6.41
CA VAL A 158 1.30 0.12 -5.87
C VAL A 158 0.49 -0.55 -4.77
N LEU A 159 0.48 0.04 -3.57
CA LEU A 159 -0.29 -0.46 -2.44
C LEU A 159 -1.74 0.02 -2.54
N ALA A 160 -2.66 -0.91 -2.80
CA ALA A 160 -4.09 -0.68 -2.72
C ALA A 160 -4.50 -0.68 -1.24
N THR A 161 -4.73 0.51 -0.68
CA THR A 161 -5.08 0.68 0.73
C THR A 161 -5.95 1.90 0.95
N ASN A 162 -6.83 1.80 1.95
CA ASN A 162 -7.65 2.92 2.41
C ASN A 162 -7.22 3.42 3.79
N ASP A 163 -6.15 2.85 4.36
CA ASP A 163 -5.69 3.20 5.69
C ASP A 163 -4.96 4.55 5.65
N SER A 164 -5.52 5.52 6.37
CA SER A 164 -4.92 6.86 6.51
C SER A 164 -3.69 6.86 7.40
N ASP A 165 -3.48 5.85 8.23
CA ASP A 165 -2.32 5.76 9.10
C ASP A 165 -1.02 5.65 8.27
N LEU A 166 -1.12 4.98 7.12
CA LEU A 166 -0.06 4.89 6.11
C LEU A 166 0.28 6.23 5.43
N ASP A 167 -0.56 7.27 5.56
CA ASP A 167 -0.29 8.60 4.98
C ASP A 167 0.94 9.27 5.57
N ASN A 168 1.32 8.89 6.80
CA ASN A 168 2.49 9.44 7.47
C ASN A 168 3.81 8.90 6.89
N LEU A 169 3.78 7.85 6.06
CA LEU A 169 5.00 7.26 5.48
C LEU A 169 5.67 8.19 4.45
N ASP A 170 4.88 8.86 3.61
CA ASP A 170 5.42 9.64 2.49
C ASP A 170 6.06 10.98 2.92
N TYR A 171 5.60 11.54 4.05
CA TYR A 171 6.00 12.92 4.42
C TYR A 171 7.40 13.00 5.04
N GLN A 172 7.92 11.90 5.59
CA GLN A 172 9.16 11.92 6.39
C GLN A 172 10.05 10.69 6.24
N SER A 173 9.55 9.62 5.64
CA SER A 173 10.41 8.51 5.27
C SER A 173 10.91 8.78 3.86
N GLU A 174 12.23 8.71 3.63
CA GLU A 174 12.80 8.70 2.27
C GLU A 174 12.36 7.46 1.45
N ILE A 175 11.26 6.81 1.85
CA ILE A 175 10.65 5.61 1.32
C ILE A 175 9.28 6.04 0.80
N GLU A 176 9.27 6.57 -0.41
CA GLU A 176 8.03 6.83 -1.14
C GLU A 176 7.37 5.50 -1.48
N ILE A 177 6.11 5.32 -1.09
CA ILE A 177 5.30 4.16 -1.43
C ILE A 177 4.08 4.65 -2.19
N ASP A 178 3.98 4.21 -3.43
CA ASP A 178 2.83 4.54 -4.27
C ASP A 178 1.58 3.84 -3.75
N ARG A 179 0.51 4.62 -3.54
CA ARG A 179 -0.72 4.16 -2.88
C ARG A 179 -1.95 4.60 -3.66
N GLU A 180 -2.94 3.72 -3.71
CA GLU A 180 -4.26 4.00 -4.27
C GLU A 180 -5.36 3.58 -3.31
N ASN A 181 -6.35 4.47 -3.14
CA ASN A 181 -7.51 4.19 -2.32
C ASN A 181 -8.62 3.56 -3.17
N TRP A 182 -9.00 2.32 -2.85
CA TRP A 182 -9.94 1.53 -3.63
C TRP A 182 -11.34 1.47 -3.00
N ALA A 183 -11.49 1.67 -1.69
CA ALA A 183 -12.77 1.48 -1.00
C ALA A 183 -13.26 2.69 -0.16
N LYS A 184 -12.83 3.92 -0.52
CA LYS A 184 -13.51 5.16 -0.09
C LYS A 184 -14.88 5.38 -0.72
#